data_AF-A0A954H5V3-F1
#
_entry.id   AF-A0A954H5V3-F1
#
_cell.length_a   1.000
_cell.length_b   1.000
_cell.length_c   1.000
_cell.angle_alpha   90.00
_cell.angle_beta   90.00
_cell.angle_gamma   90.00
#
_symmetry.space_group_name_H-M   'P 1'
#
loop_
_entity.id
_entity.type
_entity.pdbx_description
1 polymer ?
#
loop_
_entity_poly.entity_id
_entity_poly.type
_entity_poly.pdbx_seq_one_letter_code
_entity_poly.pdbx_strand_id
1 'polypeptide(L)'
;SLVQDIVMPIVGKLVGGVDFTNLFINLGEGEFASLAEAEKAGAPLVKYGVFINTALDFVIIAFAIFLAIKAINKMKRETPPAPEEPKPDPEDIVLLREIRDSLKRN
;
A
#
# COMPACT_ATOMS: atom_id res chain seq x y z
N SER A 1 7.59 -10.47 7.54
CA SER A 1 6.81 -9.78 6.47
C SER A 1 7.34 -8.36 6.41
N LEU A 2 7.61 -7.79 5.22
CA LEU A 2 8.18 -6.43 5.10
C LEU A 2 7.39 -5.36 5.88
N VAL A 3 6.08 -5.54 5.99
CA VAL A 3 5.22 -4.71 6.84
C VAL A 3 5.57 -4.87 8.32
N GLN A 4 5.64 -6.11 8.79
CA GLN A 4 5.91 -6.42 10.19
C GLN A 4 7.36 -6.11 10.61
N ASP A 5 8.30 -6.21 9.68
CA ASP A 5 9.73 -6.09 9.96
C ASP A 5 10.28 -4.67 9.71
N ILE A 6 9.65 -3.87 8.83
CA ILE A 6 10.12 -2.52 8.48
C ILE A 6 9.07 -1.43 8.79
N VAL A 7 7.80 -1.69 8.49
CA VAL A 7 6.73 -0.68 8.68
C VAL A 7 6.34 -0.57 10.16
N MET A 8 6.13 -1.70 10.84
CA MET A 8 5.72 -1.73 12.26
C MET A 8 6.72 -1.04 13.21
N PRO A 9 8.06 -1.21 13.11
CA PRO A 9 8.99 -0.51 13.99
C PRO A 9 8.95 1.02 13.82
N ILE A 10 8.83 1.50 12.59
CA ILE A 10 8.78 2.94 12.28
C ILE A 10 7.45 3.53 12.78
N VAL A 11 6.34 2.83 12.51
CA VAL A 11 5.01 3.23 12.93
C VAL A 11 4.88 3.16 14.45
N GLY A 12 5.34 2.08 15.08
CA GLY A 12 5.31 1.92 16.54
C GLY A 12 6.08 3.03 17.25
N LYS A 13 7.20 3.49 16.67
CA LYS A 13 7.95 4.66 17.17
C LYS A 13 7.18 5.98 17.00
N LEU A 14 6.42 6.14 15.91
CA LEU A 14 5.64 7.35 15.62
C LEU A 14 4.34 7.44 16.41
N VAL A 15 3.67 6.31 16.63
CA VAL A 15 2.37 6.21 17.30
C VAL A 15 2.53 6.03 18.82
N GLY A 16 3.73 5.72 19.30
CA GLY A 16 4.05 5.67 20.74
C GLY A 16 3.79 4.31 21.39
N GLY A 17 3.89 3.21 20.64
CA GLY A 17 3.75 1.86 21.19
C GLY A 17 2.31 1.53 21.61
N VAL A 18 1.33 2.00 20.85
CA VAL A 18 -0.08 1.71 21.12
C VAL A 18 -0.38 0.26 20.77
N ASP A 19 -0.41 -0.60 21.79
CA ASP A 19 -0.80 -2.00 21.69
C ASP A 19 -2.11 -2.25 22.44
N PHE A 20 -3.17 -2.52 21.68
CA PHE A 20 -4.49 -2.83 22.22
C PHE A 20 -4.71 -4.32 22.45
N THR A 21 -3.72 -5.18 22.19
CA THR A 21 -3.88 -6.65 22.24
C THR A 21 -4.43 -7.13 23.58
N ASN A 22 -4.05 -6.51 24.69
CA ASN A 22 -4.52 -6.89 26.04
C ASN A 22 -5.93 -6.41 26.40
N LEU A 23 -6.65 -5.75 25.49
CA LEU A 23 -8.05 -5.39 25.70
C LEU A 23 -8.95 -6.57 25.33
N PHE A 24 -9.50 -7.22 26.35
CA PHE A 24 -10.45 -8.32 26.18
C PHE A 24 -11.56 -8.24 27.23
N ILE A 25 -12.72 -8.80 26.89
CA ILE A 25 -13.82 -9.05 27.83
C ILE A 25 -13.84 -10.55 28.08
N ASN A 26 -13.73 -10.95 29.34
CA ASN A 26 -14.00 -12.33 29.75
C ASN A 26 -15.52 -12.51 29.90
N LEU A 27 -16.08 -13.53 29.25
CA LEU A 27 -17.49 -13.91 29.36
C LEU A 27 -17.71 -15.12 30.30
N GLY A 28 -16.63 -15.70 30.84
CA GLY A 28 -16.67 -16.82 31.77
C GLY A 28 -16.55 -16.41 33.24
N GLU A 29 -16.51 -17.41 34.12
CA GLU A 29 -16.23 -17.21 35.54
C GLU A 29 -14.73 -17.02 35.77
N GLY A 30 -14.36 -16.02 36.57
CA GLY A 30 -12.97 -15.71 36.93
C GLY A 30 -12.48 -14.36 36.40
N GLU A 31 -11.65 -13.68 37.19
CA GLU A 31 -10.89 -12.50 36.72
C GLU A 31 -9.49 -12.95 36.29
N PHE A 32 -9.04 -12.50 35.13
CA PHE A 32 -7.71 -12.81 34.61
C PHE A 32 -6.94 -11.51 34.42
N ALA A 33 -5.69 -11.48 34.89
CA ALA A 33 -4.87 -10.26 34.83
C ALA A 33 -4.32 -9.99 33.42
N SER A 34 -4.30 -11.02 32.55
CA SER A 34 -3.84 -10.87 31.17
C SER A 34 -4.60 -11.77 30.19
N LEU A 35 -4.58 -11.38 28.91
CA LEU A 35 -5.19 -12.16 27.84
C LEU A 35 -4.54 -13.55 27.76
N ALA A 36 -3.22 -13.62 27.93
CA ALA A 36 -2.47 -14.86 27.91
C ALA A 36 -2.86 -15.85 29.02
N GLU A 37 -3.19 -15.35 30.22
CA GLU A 37 -3.70 -16.17 31.32
C GLU A 37 -5.11 -16.67 31.04
N ALA A 38 -5.97 -15.78 30.55
CA ALA A 38 -7.34 -16.13 30.22
C ALA A 38 -7.42 -17.15 29.07
N GLU A 39 -6.54 -17.03 28.07
CA GLU A 39 -6.41 -18.00 26.97
C GLU A 39 -5.95 -19.36 27.47
N LYS A 40 -4.95 -19.39 28.35
CA LYS A 40 -4.47 -20.64 28.97
C LYS A 40 -5.53 -21.33 29.81
N ALA A 41 -6.39 -20.56 30.47
CA ALA A 41 -7.52 -21.07 31.23
C ALA A 41 -8.67 -21.58 30.33
N GLY A 42 -8.59 -21.39 29.01
CA GLY A 42 -9.65 -21.78 28.08
C GLY A 42 -10.94 -20.98 28.26
N ALA A 43 -10.86 -19.79 28.87
CA ALA A 43 -12.02 -18.96 29.11
C ALA A 43 -12.63 -18.44 27.78
N PRO A 44 -13.96 -18.25 27.71
CA PRO A 44 -14.58 -17.63 26.55
C PRO A 44 -14.29 -16.12 26.54
N LEU A 45 -13.36 -15.70 25.67
CA LEU A 45 -12.86 -14.32 25.60
C LEU A 45 -13.32 -13.59 24.34
N VAL A 46 -13.75 -12.34 24.50
CA VAL A 46 -13.95 -11.39 23.42
C VAL A 46 -12.73 -10.48 23.33
N LYS A 47 -11.86 -10.73 22.35
CA LYS A 47 -10.59 -10.02 22.15
C LYS A 47 -10.76 -8.80 21.24
N TYR A 48 -11.57 -7.84 21.66
CA TYR A 48 -11.85 -6.63 20.86
C TYR A 48 -10.60 -5.76 20.65
N GLY A 49 -9.63 -5.85 21.55
CA GLY A 49 -8.33 -5.22 21.42
C GLY A 49 -7.56 -5.63 20.18
N VAL A 50 -7.52 -6.93 19.89
CA VAL A 50 -6.89 -7.47 18.67
C VAL A 50 -7.60 -6.97 17.41
N PHE A 51 -8.92 -6.83 17.45
CA PHE A 51 -9.68 -6.28 16.33
C PHE A 51 -9.33 -4.81 16.07
N ILE A 52 -9.25 -3.98 17.11
CA ILE A 52 -8.83 -2.58 16.99
C ILE A 52 -7.38 -2.50 16.47
N ASN A 53 -6.49 -3.35 16.98
CA ASN A 53 -5.10 -3.40 16.54
C ASN A 53 -5.02 -3.74 15.04
N THR A 54 -5.73 -4.77 14.61
CA THR A 54 -5.78 -5.17 13.19
C THR A 54 -6.39 -4.08 12.30
N ALA A 55 -7.43 -3.39 12.77
CA ALA A 55 -8.03 -2.27 12.05
C ALA A 55 -7.04 -1.10 11.90
N LEU A 56 -6.29 -0.78 12.95
CA LEU A 56 -5.24 0.24 12.91
C LEU A 56 -4.11 -0.15 11.96
N ASP A 57 -3.63 -1.40 12.04
CA ASP A 57 -2.61 -1.92 11.13
C ASP A 57 -3.04 -1.76 9.66
N PHE A 58 -4.29 -2.11 9.35
CA PHE A 58 -4.84 -1.93 8.01
C PHE A 58 -4.82 -0.46 7.55
N VAL A 59 -5.24 0.46 8.41
CA VAL A 59 -5.23 1.92 8.11
C VAL A 59 -3.80 2.42 7.90
N ILE A 60 -2.86 1.98 8.73
CA ILE A 60 -1.45 2.36 8.64
C ILE A 60 -0.84 1.86 7.33
N ILE A 61 -1.07 0.58 6.98
CA ILE A 61 -0.57 0.00 5.74
C ILE A 61 -1.14 0.75 4.53
N ALA A 62 -2.45 1.01 4.53
CA ALA A 62 -3.09 1.79 3.48
C ALA A 62 -2.48 3.20 3.35
N PHE A 63 -2.23 3.87 4.48
CA PHE A 63 -1.59 5.18 4.51
C PHE A 63 -0.14 5.14 4.01
N ALA A 64 0.64 4.12 4.41
CA ALA A 64 2.01 3.94 3.96
C ALA A 64 2.09 3.69 2.45
N ILE A 65 1.21 2.85 1.90
CA ILE A 65 1.11 2.61 0.45
C ILE A 65 0.72 3.90 -0.27
N PHE A 66 -0.25 4.66 0.26
CA PHE A 66 -0.63 5.95 -0.30
C PHE A 66 0.55 6.92 -0.36
N LEU A 67 1.33 7.04 0.72
CA LEU A 67 2.53 7.87 0.74
C LEU A 67 3.60 7.39 -0.24
N ALA A 68 3.82 6.08 -0.34
CA ALA A 68 4.77 5.50 -1.29
C ALA A 68 4.38 5.82 -2.74
N ILE A 69 3.11 5.60 -3.11
CA ILE A 69 2.59 5.93 -4.44
C ILE A 69 2.69 7.43 -4.70
N LYS A 70 2.34 8.27 -3.72
CA LYS A 70 2.46 9.74 -3.84
C LYS A 70 3.91 10.17 -4.05
N ALA A 71 4.86 9.57 -3.34
CA ALA A 71 6.28 9.86 -3.50
C ALA A 71 6.79 9.46 -4.90
N ILE A 72 6.45 8.26 -5.36
CA ILE A 72 6.79 7.77 -6.70
C ILE A 72 6.17 8.67 -7.78
N ASN A 73 4.90 9.03 -7.65
CA ASN A 73 4.20 9.90 -8.60
C ASN A 73 4.77 11.33 -8.60
N LYS A 74 5.20 11.84 -7.43
CA LYS A 74 5.88 13.14 -7.34
C LYS A 74 7.22 13.10 -8.07
N MET A 75 8.03 12.07 -7.86
CA MET A 75 9.32 11.90 -8.55
C MET A 75 9.15 11.74 -10.06
N LYS A 76 8.16 10.94 -10.52
CA LYS A 76 7.86 10.79 -11.95
C LYS A 76 7.36 12.06 -12.62
N ARG A 77 6.79 13.00 -11.86
CA ARG A 77 6.28 14.27 -12.39
C ARG A 77 7.38 15.33 -12.52
N GLU A 78 8.49 15.16 -11.80
CA GLU A 78 9.65 16.07 -11.88
C GLU A 78 10.62 15.70 -13.00
N THR A 79 10.54 14.50 -13.56
CA THR A 79 11.09 14.21 -14.89
C THR A 79 10.10 14.74 -15.94
N PRO A 80 10.45 15.79 -16.72
CA PRO A 80 9.70 16.08 -17.92
C PRO A 80 9.66 14.79 -18.75
N PRO A 81 8.52 14.43 -19.36
CA PRO A 81 8.55 13.38 -20.38
C PRO A 81 9.66 13.77 -21.35
N ALA A 82 10.61 12.85 -21.56
CA ALA A 82 11.60 13.03 -22.60
C ALA A 82 10.82 13.42 -23.88
N PRO A 83 11.26 14.45 -24.63
CA PRO A 83 10.62 14.78 -25.89
C PRO A 83 10.39 13.48 -26.63
N GLU A 84 9.13 13.14 -26.92
CA GLU A 84 8.84 11.95 -27.71
C GLU A 84 9.62 12.14 -29.00
N GLU A 85 10.68 11.34 -29.19
CA GLU A 85 11.34 11.28 -30.48
C GLU A 85 10.23 10.97 -31.48
N PRO A 86 10.09 11.78 -32.55
CA PRO A 86 9.02 11.59 -33.50
C PRO A 86 9.08 10.13 -33.95
N LYS A 87 8.05 9.36 -33.57
CA LYS A 87 7.94 7.96 -33.98
C LYS A 87 8.09 7.96 -35.50
N PRO A 88 8.94 7.10 -36.08
CA PRO A 88 9.03 7.00 -37.53
C PRO A 88 7.62 6.79 -38.06
N ASP A 89 7.23 7.63 -39.03
CA ASP A 89 5.93 7.51 -39.69
C ASP A 89 5.76 6.03 -40.12
N PRO A 90 4.61 5.39 -39.90
CA PRO A 90 4.34 4.04 -40.37
C PRO A 90 4.71 3.91 -41.86
N GLU A 91 5.27 2.77 -42.27
CA GLU A 91 5.72 2.54 -43.65
C GLU A 91 4.62 2.85 -44.68
N ASP A 92 3.36 2.58 -44.34
CA ASP A 92 2.21 2.92 -45.17
C ASP A 92 2.11 4.42 -45.48
N ILE A 93 2.39 5.30 -44.50
CA ILE A 93 2.36 6.75 -44.70
C ILE A 93 3.54 7.21 -45.56
N VAL A 94 4.69 6.55 -45.44
CA VAL A 94 5.87 6.80 -46.28
C VAL A 94 5.58 6.40 -47.74
N LEU A 95 5.06 5.19 -47.96
CA LEU A 95 4.67 4.70 -49.28
C LEU A 95 3.59 5.59 -49.92
N LEU A 96 2.60 6.02 -49.16
CA LEU A 96 1.56 6.94 -49.66
C LEU A 96 2.14 8.32 -50.03
N ARG A 97 3.16 8.82 -49.32
CA ARG A 97 3.87 10.06 -49.71
C ARG A 97 4.65 9.87 -51.01
N GLU A 98 5.36 8.75 -51.15
CA GLU A 98 6.12 8.45 -52.36
C GLU A 98 5.21 8.28 -53.59
N ILE A 99 4.06 7.61 -53.42
CA ILE A 99 3.05 7.47 -54.49
C ILE A 99 2.51 8.85 -54.88
N ARG A 100 2.15 9.71 -53.91
CA ARG A 100 1.67 11.07 -54.17
C ARG A 100 2.70 11.89 -54.95
N ASP A 101 3.97 11.80 -54.56
CA ASP A 101 5.05 12.57 -55.17
C ASP A 101 5.48 12.00 -56.54
N SER A 102 5.17 10.74 -56.81
CA SER A 102 5.30 10.10 -58.14
C SER A 102 4.16 10.50 -59.08
N LEU A 103 2.92 10.63 -58.56
CA LEU A 103 1.76 11.10 -59.32
C LEU A 103 1.82 12.59 -59.65
N LYS A 104 2.42 13.41 -58.79
CA LYS A 104 2.65 14.84 -59.07
C LYS A 104 3.71 15.11 -60.14
N ARG A 105 4.55 14.11 -60.43
CA ARG A 105 5.70 14.22 -61.33
C ARG A 105 5.40 13.74 -62.75
N ASN A 106 4.24 13.12 -62.96
CA ASN A 106 3.66 12.79 -64.27
C ASN A 106 2.49 13.74 -64.55
#